data_AF-A0A7W0SA93-F1
#
_entry.id   AF-A0A7W0SA93-F1
#
_cell.length_a   1.000
_cell.length_b   1.000
_cell.length_c   1.000
_cell.angle_alpha   90.00
_cell.angle_beta   90.00
_cell.angle_gamma   90.00
#
_symmetry.space_group_name_H-M   'P 1'
#
loop_
_entity.id
_entity.type
_entity.pdbx_description
1 polymer ?
#
loop_
_entity_poly.entity_id
_entity_poly.type
_entity_poly.pdbx_seq_one_letter_code
_entity_poly.pdbx_strand_id
1 'polypeptide(L)'
;MRRVIVVSVVTGFLFAFLPSAFAARPLCYGRRATIVGNAGDNVLRGTRRADVIVGAAGDDRILGLGGRDRICGGSGDDELAGGDRRDRIN
;
A
#
# COMPACT_ATOMS: atom_id res chain seq x y z
N MET A 1 38.71 -46.19 30.64
CA MET A 1 37.60 -45.57 31.41
C MET A 1 37.42 -44.14 30.90
N ARG A 2 36.21 -43.76 30.44
CA ARG A 2 35.58 -42.40 30.46
C ARG A 2 36.48 -41.20 30.01
N ARG A 3 36.16 -40.37 29.01
CA ARG A 3 34.86 -39.82 28.57
C ARG A 3 34.98 -39.27 27.14
N VAL A 4 33.93 -39.48 26.36
CA VAL A 4 33.61 -38.72 25.15
C VAL A 4 32.96 -37.40 25.59
N ILE A 5 33.37 -36.26 25.03
CA ILE A 5 32.56 -35.04 24.98
C ILE A 5 32.59 -34.55 23.54
N VAL A 6 31.53 -34.87 22.79
CA VAL A 6 31.22 -34.23 21.52
C VAL A 6 30.63 -32.87 21.86
N VAL A 7 31.33 -31.79 21.55
CA VAL A 7 30.77 -30.43 21.64
C VAL A 7 30.08 -30.14 20.31
N SER A 8 28.78 -30.45 20.24
CA SER A 8 27.93 -30.00 19.14
C SER A 8 27.68 -28.50 19.29
N VAL A 9 28.38 -27.67 18.49
CA VAL A 9 27.95 -26.29 18.27
C VAL A 9 26.80 -26.33 17.27
N VAL A 10 25.60 -26.62 17.75
CA VAL A 10 24.35 -26.44 16.98
C VAL A 10 24.06 -24.95 16.96
N THR A 11 24.33 -24.32 15.81
CA THR A 11 23.65 -23.13 15.27
C THR A 11 22.80 -22.33 16.26
N GLY A 12 23.40 -21.36 16.92
CA GLY A 12 22.75 -20.44 17.85
C GLY A 12 22.92 -18.98 17.45
N PHE A 13 22.83 -18.67 16.16
CA PHE A 13 22.70 -17.28 15.69
C PHE A 13 21.27 -17.07 15.18
N LEU A 14 20.29 -17.11 16.09
CA LEU A 14 18.95 -16.63 15.76
C LEU A 14 18.90 -15.11 15.97
N PHE A 15 19.63 -14.38 15.13
CA PHE A 15 19.33 -12.97 14.89
C PHE A 15 18.06 -12.92 14.02
N ALA A 16 16.91 -13.24 14.61
CA ALA A 16 15.62 -12.94 14.00
C ALA A 16 15.32 -11.46 14.21
N PHE A 17 16.17 -10.59 13.65
CA PHE A 17 15.75 -9.23 13.34
C PHE A 17 14.87 -9.36 12.10
N LEU A 18 13.61 -9.72 12.27
CA LEU A 18 12.61 -9.54 11.22
C LEU A 18 12.60 -8.03 10.99
N PRO A 19 13.13 -7.50 9.87
CA PRO A 19 13.07 -6.07 9.64
C PRO A 19 11.59 -5.71 9.68
N SER A 20 11.26 -4.79 10.58
CA SER A 20 9.89 -4.37 10.85
C SER A 20 9.13 -4.27 9.53
N ALA A 21 8.02 -5.00 9.43
CA ALA A 21 7.12 -4.93 8.29
C ALA A 21 6.55 -3.51 8.23
N PHE A 22 7.32 -2.59 7.66
CA PHE A 22 6.78 -1.43 6.99
C PHE A 22 5.93 -2.02 5.88
N ALA A 23 4.65 -2.27 6.15
CA ALA A 23 3.67 -2.55 5.11
C ALA A 23 3.88 -1.47 4.05
N ALA A 24 4.40 -1.88 2.89
CA ALA A 24 4.80 -0.93 1.88
C ALA A 24 3.55 -0.14 1.51
N ARG A 25 3.55 1.16 1.79
CA ARG A 25 2.43 2.03 1.41
C ARG A 25 2.16 1.82 -0.09
N PRO A 26 0.90 1.56 -0.47
CA PRO A 26 0.58 1.27 -1.85
C PRO A 26 1.00 2.43 -2.75
N LEU A 27 1.38 2.09 -3.97
CA LEU A 27 1.84 3.05 -4.96
C LEU A 27 0.79 3.21 -6.05
N CYS A 28 0.58 4.44 -6.50
CA CYS A 28 -0.16 4.73 -7.72
C CYS A 28 0.75 5.50 -8.69
N TYR A 29 0.98 4.92 -9.88
CA TYR A 29 1.88 5.48 -10.89
C TYR A 29 3.28 5.84 -10.34
N GLY A 30 3.83 5.00 -9.45
CA GLY A 30 5.14 5.21 -8.83
C GLY A 30 5.19 6.28 -7.72
N ARG A 31 4.05 6.71 -7.17
CA ARG A 31 3.99 7.60 -6.00
C ARG A 31 3.28 6.92 -4.84
N ARG A 32 3.72 7.22 -3.62
CA ARG A 32 3.11 6.71 -2.38
C ARG A 32 1.71 7.31 -2.21
N ALA A 33 0.75 6.45 -1.92
CA ALA A 33 -0.61 6.86 -1.63
C ALA A 33 -0.69 7.77 -0.40
N THR A 34 -1.43 8.86 -0.54
CA THR A 34 -1.86 9.75 0.55
C THR A 34 -3.19 9.28 1.12
N ILE A 35 -4.03 8.64 0.31
CA ILE A 35 -5.34 8.11 0.66
C ILE A 35 -5.42 6.66 0.18
N VAL A 36 -5.84 5.75 1.04
CA VAL A 36 -5.89 4.31 0.76
C VAL A 36 -7.21 3.74 1.24
N GLY A 37 -7.92 3.05 0.36
CA GLY A 37 -9.06 2.21 0.67
C GLY A 37 -8.64 0.85 1.25
N ASN A 38 -9.50 -0.14 1.12
CA ASN A 38 -9.29 -1.50 1.60
C ASN A 38 -9.83 -2.51 0.57
N ALA A 39 -10.17 -3.72 1.02
CA ALA A 39 -10.54 -4.81 0.11
C ALA A 39 -12.05 -4.87 -0.21
N GLY A 40 -12.85 -3.92 0.25
CA GLY A 40 -14.26 -3.80 -0.12
C GLY A 40 -14.60 -2.40 -0.60
N ASP A 41 -15.83 -2.22 -1.07
CA ASP A 41 -16.32 -1.00 -1.72
C ASP A 41 -16.12 0.24 -0.85
N ASN A 42 -15.41 1.24 -1.36
CA ASN A 42 -15.07 2.45 -0.62
C ASN A 42 -15.60 3.72 -1.29
N VAL A 43 -15.84 4.74 -0.45
CA VAL A 43 -16.08 6.10 -0.91
C VAL A 43 -14.90 6.96 -0.47
N LEU A 44 -14.01 7.29 -1.40
CA LEU A 44 -12.79 8.04 -1.14
C LEU A 44 -12.91 9.46 -1.70
N ARG A 45 -12.50 10.45 -0.91
CA ARG A 45 -12.47 11.87 -1.31
C ARG A 45 -11.09 12.45 -1.08
N GLY A 46 -10.50 12.98 -2.15
CA GLY A 46 -9.29 13.77 -2.15
C GLY A 46 -9.50 15.16 -1.55
N THR A 47 -8.53 16.04 -1.77
CA THR A 47 -8.47 17.37 -1.18
C THR A 47 -8.45 18.46 -2.24
N ARG A 48 -8.13 19.71 -1.88
CA ARG A 48 -7.87 20.79 -2.85
C ARG A 48 -6.41 20.79 -3.36
N ARG A 49 -5.60 19.81 -2.94
CA ARG A 49 -4.18 19.67 -3.29
C ARG A 49 -3.98 18.40 -4.11
N ALA A 50 -2.79 18.24 -4.67
CA ALA A 50 -2.46 17.01 -5.38
C ALA A 50 -2.42 15.80 -4.43
N ASP A 51 -3.24 14.81 -4.73
CA ASP A 51 -3.39 13.57 -3.98
C ASP A 51 -2.93 12.33 -4.76
N VAL A 52 -2.64 11.28 -4.01
CA VAL A 52 -2.37 9.95 -4.55
C VAL A 52 -3.34 8.98 -3.88
N ILE A 53 -4.36 8.56 -4.61
CA ILE A 53 -5.48 7.79 -4.08
C ILE A 53 -5.41 6.36 -4.63
N VAL A 54 -5.54 5.38 -3.75
CA VAL A 54 -5.61 3.95 -4.09
C VAL A 54 -6.87 3.36 -3.48
N GLY A 55 -7.80 2.84 -4.29
CA GLY A 55 -9.02 2.16 -3.84
C GLY A 55 -8.74 0.75 -3.30
N ALA A 56 -7.92 0.00 -4.04
CA ALA A 56 -7.47 -1.37 -3.79
C ALA A 56 -8.41 -2.46 -4.34
N ALA A 57 -9.33 -3.03 -3.57
CA ALA A 57 -10.25 -4.04 -4.10
C ALA A 57 -11.70 -3.70 -3.72
N GLY A 58 -12.65 -4.12 -4.55
CA GLY A 58 -14.07 -3.75 -4.39
C GLY A 58 -14.47 -2.69 -5.41
N ASP A 59 -15.75 -2.35 -5.44
CA ASP A 59 -16.30 -1.38 -6.39
C ASP A 59 -16.25 0.02 -5.76
N ASP A 60 -15.21 0.80 -6.09
CA ASP A 60 -14.92 2.04 -5.39
C ASP A 60 -15.53 3.29 -6.06
N ARG A 61 -15.90 4.27 -5.24
CA ARG A 61 -16.22 5.65 -5.66
C ARG A 61 -15.13 6.59 -5.22
N ILE A 62 -14.35 7.13 -6.16
CA ILE A 62 -13.20 7.98 -5.86
C ILE A 62 -13.34 9.36 -6.49
N LEU A 63 -13.33 10.40 -5.64
CA LEU A 63 -13.41 11.81 -6.02
C LEU A 63 -12.08 12.52 -5.69
N GLY A 64 -11.26 12.86 -6.68
CA GLY A 64 -9.99 13.60 -6.49
C GLY A 64 -10.16 15.05 -6.02
N LEU A 65 -11.31 15.66 -6.35
CA LEU A 65 -11.68 17.04 -6.07
C LEU A 65 -10.85 18.08 -6.83
N GLY A 66 -9.73 18.55 -6.31
CA GLY A 66 -8.94 19.52 -7.07
C GLY A 66 -7.48 19.40 -6.75
N GLY A 67 -6.62 19.47 -7.74
CA GLY A 67 -5.27 19.03 -7.49
C GLY A 67 -4.55 18.81 -8.79
N ARG A 68 -3.67 17.81 -8.82
CA ARG A 68 -3.21 17.13 -10.04
C ARG A 68 -2.99 15.72 -9.55
N ASP A 69 -4.05 14.94 -9.60
CA ASP A 69 -4.18 13.77 -8.78
C ASP A 69 -3.69 12.52 -9.52
N ARG A 70 -3.34 11.51 -8.72
CA ARG A 70 -3.04 10.16 -9.20
C ARG A 70 -4.03 9.24 -8.54
N ILE A 71 -4.98 8.75 -9.32
CA ILE A 71 -6.05 7.90 -8.84
C ILE A 71 -5.83 6.51 -9.42
N CYS A 72 -5.75 5.53 -8.54
CA CYS A 72 -5.75 4.12 -8.89
C CYS A 72 -6.98 3.50 -8.22
N GLY A 73 -7.99 3.10 -8.99
CA GLY A 73 -9.19 2.43 -8.45
C GLY A 73 -8.80 1.10 -7.83
N GLY A 74 -8.46 0.14 -8.66
CA GLY A 74 -7.87 -1.11 -8.20
C GLY A 74 -8.47 -2.27 -8.97
N SER A 75 -8.88 -3.31 -8.27
CA SER A 75 -9.71 -4.37 -8.83
C SER A 75 -11.16 -4.18 -8.41
N GLY A 76 -12.08 -4.22 -9.37
CA GLY A 76 -13.50 -3.94 -9.17
C GLY A 76 -14.00 -3.00 -10.26
N ASP A 77 -15.29 -2.72 -10.26
CA ASP A 77 -15.93 -1.75 -11.17
C ASP A 77 -15.96 -0.37 -10.48
N ASP A 78 -14.91 0.42 -10.72
CA ASP A 78 -14.70 1.69 -10.02
C ASP A 78 -15.33 2.90 -10.74
N GLU A 79 -15.94 3.81 -9.98
CA GLU A 79 -16.36 5.14 -10.41
C GLU A 79 -15.30 6.18 -10.01
N LEU A 80 -14.52 6.66 -10.98
CA LEU A 80 -13.39 7.56 -10.73
C LEU A 80 -13.60 8.95 -11.34
N ALA A 81 -13.47 10.00 -10.52
CA ALA A 81 -13.54 11.38 -10.96
C ALA A 81 -12.35 12.19 -10.43
N GLY A 82 -11.47 12.65 -11.33
CA GLY A 82 -10.28 13.43 -10.99
C GLY A 82 -10.59 14.81 -10.39
N GLY A 83 -11.62 15.49 -10.92
CA GLY A 83 -11.96 16.85 -10.53
C GLY A 83 -11.14 17.89 -11.30
N ASP A 84 -10.65 18.92 -10.60
CA ASP A 84 -9.98 20.06 -11.24
C ASP A 84 -8.53 19.76 -11.64
N ARG A 85 -8.13 20.32 -12.78
CA ARG A 85 -6.81 20.23 -13.44
C ARG A 85 -6.59 18.90 -14.16
N ARG A 86 -5.32 18.51 -14.35
CA ARG A 86 -4.93 17.38 -15.21
C ARG A 86 -4.46 16.23 -14.33
N ASP A 87 -5.31 15.23 -14.22
CA ASP A 87 -5.10 14.06 -13.38
C ASP A 87 -4.58 12.87 -14.18
N ARG A 88 -4.19 11.83 -13.46
CA ARG A 88 -3.86 10.52 -14.02
C ARG A 88 -4.71 9.47 -13.30
N ILE A 89 -5.57 8.79 -14.06
CA ILE A 89 -6.59 7.86 -13.56
C ILE A 89 -6.44 6.56 -14.36
N ASN A 90 -6.53 5.38 -13.71
CA ASN A 90 -6.55 4.07 -14.39
C ASN A 90 -7.97 3.56 -14.58
#